data_AF-A0A2N3DNN9-F1
#
_entry.id   AF-A0A2N3DNN9-F1
#
_cell.length_a   1.000
_cell.length_b   1.000
_cell.length_c   1.000
_cell.angle_alpha   90.00
_cell.angle_beta   90.00
_cell.angle_gamma   90.00
#
_symmetry.space_group_name_H-M   'P 1'
#
loop_
_entity.id
_entity.type
_entity.pdbx_description
1 polymer ?
#
loop_
_entity_poly.entity_id
_entity_poly.type
_entity_poly.pdbx_seq_one_letter_code
_entity_poly.pdbx_strand_id
1 'polypeptide(L)'
;MSRRDIPIKDGERRAVRAVVGYDRPLETFFAQVFETDADGEEDAFLWQGTFPGELPTPRSAIALIEPFCDVPADLAAALETDRLKTLAQQDSPGQAEAKRLLIRGEPAQPRPSEPKD
;
A
#
# COMPACT_ATOMS: atom_id res chain seq x y z
N MET A 1 -4.29 -7.52 3.09
CA MET A 1 -3.35 -6.68 2.32
C MET A 1 -2.14 -7.54 1.97
N SER A 2 -1.72 -7.53 0.71
CA SER A 2 -0.43 -8.13 0.30
C SER A 2 0.64 -7.05 0.28
N ARG A 3 1.90 -7.44 0.50
CA ARG A 3 3.09 -6.57 0.49
C ARG A 3 4.24 -7.34 -0.14
N ARG A 4 5.02 -6.67 -0.98
CA ARG A 4 6.22 -7.19 -1.63
C ARG A 4 7.30 -6.13 -1.58
N ASP A 5 8.41 -6.45 -0.93
CA ASP A 5 9.62 -5.63 -1.00
C ASP A 5 10.25 -5.77 -2.37
N ILE A 6 10.61 -4.63 -2.97
CA ILE A 6 11.22 -4.57 -4.30
C ILE A 6 12.67 -4.15 -4.16
N PRO A 7 13.61 -4.83 -4.85
CA PRO A 7 15.01 -4.44 -4.83
C PRO A 7 15.21 -3.00 -5.30
N ILE A 8 15.98 -2.23 -4.53
CA ILE A 8 16.44 -0.91 -4.92
C ILE A 8 17.56 -1.04 -5.97
N LYS A 9 17.59 -0.14 -6.95
CA LYS A 9 18.63 -0.11 -7.98
C LYS A 9 20.01 0.08 -7.37
N ASP A 10 21.01 -0.56 -7.96
CA ASP A 10 22.39 -0.26 -7.63
C ASP A 10 22.73 1.22 -7.90
N GLY A 11 23.37 1.86 -6.94
CA GLY A 11 23.72 3.29 -6.99
C GLY A 11 22.58 4.28 -6.72
N GLU A 12 21.35 3.83 -6.45
CA GLU A 12 20.31 4.68 -5.87
C GLU A 12 20.74 5.16 -4.47
N ARG A 13 20.57 6.46 -4.20
CA ARG A 13 21.14 7.12 -3.01
C ARG A 13 20.10 7.60 -2.02
N ARG A 14 18.88 7.81 -2.50
CA ARG A 14 17.78 8.35 -1.70
C ARG A 14 16.92 7.23 -1.15
N ALA A 15 16.47 6.34 -2.03
CA ALA A 15 15.61 5.24 -1.61
C ALA A 15 16.42 4.14 -0.92
N VAL A 16 16.00 3.74 0.28
CA VAL A 16 16.61 2.63 1.03
C VAL A 16 15.75 1.38 0.98
N ARG A 17 14.44 1.55 0.73
CA ARG A 17 13.47 0.46 0.63
C ARG A 17 12.27 0.86 -0.21
N ALA A 18 11.70 -0.11 -0.93
CA ALA A 18 10.46 0.09 -1.65
C ALA A 18 9.53 -1.11 -1.47
N VAL A 19 8.23 -0.82 -1.33
CA VAL A 19 7.19 -1.83 -1.13
C VAL A 19 6.01 -1.53 -2.04
N VAL A 20 5.51 -2.55 -2.73
CA VAL A 20 4.24 -2.49 -3.46
C VAL A 20 3.31 -3.60 -3.00
N GLY A 21 2.02 -3.42 -3.21
CA GLY A 21 1.04 -4.43 -2.84
C GLY A 21 -0.38 -4.07 -3.21
N TYR A 22 -1.31 -4.86 -2.70
CA TYR A 22 -2.75 -4.64 -2.85
C TYR A 22 -3.42 -4.51 -1.47
N ASP A 23 -4.17 -3.43 -1.31
CA ASP A 23 -5.05 -3.19 -0.18
C ASP A 23 -6.48 -3.60 -0.57
N ARG A 24 -6.96 -4.72 0.00
CA ARG A 24 -8.30 -5.24 -0.28
C ARG A 24 -9.40 -4.32 0.25
N PRO A 25 -9.39 -3.86 1.52
CA PRO A 25 -10.38 -2.89 1.99
C PRO A 25 -10.51 -1.65 1.08
N LEU A 26 -9.40 -1.04 0.68
CA LEU A 26 -9.41 0.13 -0.22
C LEU A 26 -9.61 -0.24 -1.69
N GLU A 27 -9.57 -1.53 -2.03
CA GLU A 27 -9.65 -2.03 -3.40
C GLU A 27 -8.64 -1.36 -4.35
N THR A 28 -7.45 -1.04 -3.84
CA THR A 28 -6.40 -0.31 -4.56
C THR A 28 -5.06 -1.01 -4.44
N PHE A 29 -4.24 -0.91 -5.47
CA PHE A 29 -2.81 -1.14 -5.31
C PHE A 29 -2.18 0.02 -4.54
N PHE A 30 -1.02 -0.18 -3.96
CA PHE A 30 -0.26 0.87 -3.28
C PHE A 30 1.23 0.73 -3.57
N ALA A 31 1.94 1.85 -3.41
CA ALA A 31 3.38 1.95 -3.51
C ALA A 31 3.91 2.82 -2.38
N GLN A 32 4.96 2.34 -1.72
CA GLN A 32 5.71 3.07 -0.71
C GLN A 32 7.20 3.02 -1.05
N VAL A 33 7.88 4.15 -0.97
CA VAL A 33 9.34 4.23 -1.08
C VAL A 33 9.84 5.03 0.11
N PHE A 34 10.85 4.46 0.78
CA PHE A 34 11.39 4.96 2.03
C PHE A 34 12.78 5.54 1.80
N GLU A 35 13.09 6.59 2.54
CA GLU A 35 14.44 7.13 2.72
C GLU A 35 14.81 7.03 4.21
N THR A 36 16.10 7.12 4.52
CA THR A 36 16.55 7.30 5.91
C THR A 36 16.57 8.78 6.22
N ASP A 37 15.86 9.19 7.27
CA ASP A 37 15.81 10.58 7.72
C ASP A 37 17.10 10.99 8.48
N ALA A 38 17.10 12.21 9.03
CA ALA A 38 18.25 12.75 9.76
C ALA A 38 18.54 12.03 11.08
N ASP A 39 17.54 11.38 11.67
CA ASP A 39 17.63 10.64 12.93
C ASP A 39 17.96 9.15 12.70
N GLY A 40 18.00 8.71 11.44
CA GLY A 40 18.31 7.34 11.04
C GLY A 40 17.08 6.44 10.92
N GLU A 41 15.87 7.00 10.96
CA GLU A 41 14.61 6.26 10.83
C GLU A 41 14.15 6.17 9.37
N GLU A 42 13.42 5.12 9.02
CA GLU A 42 12.83 4.98 7.68
C GLU A 42 11.54 5.82 7.58
N ASP A 43 11.53 6.82 6.70
CA ASP A 43 10.32 7.60 6.39
C ASP A 43 9.90 7.43 4.93
N ALA A 44 8.59 7.33 4.70
CA ALA A 44 8.01 7.13 3.37
C ALA A 44 7.90 8.46 2.63
N PHE A 45 8.93 8.85 1.89
CA PHE A 45 8.88 10.05 1.05
C PHE A 45 7.94 9.90 -0.17
N LEU A 46 7.59 8.66 -0.53
CA LEU A 46 6.53 8.36 -1.48
C LEU A 46 5.57 7.38 -0.82
N TRP A 47 4.30 7.75 -0.73
CA TRP A 47 3.21 6.85 -0.38
C TRP A 47 1.97 7.19 -1.21
N GLN A 48 1.56 6.25 -2.06
CA GLN A 48 0.35 6.36 -2.88
C GLN A 48 -0.49 5.09 -2.78
N GLY A 49 -1.80 5.19 -3.07
CA GLY A 49 -2.77 4.12 -2.83
C GLY A 49 -3.33 4.15 -1.40
N THR A 50 -3.60 5.35 -0.90
CA THR A 50 -4.17 5.61 0.43
C THR A 50 -5.68 5.87 0.39
N PHE A 51 -6.24 6.05 -0.81
CA PHE A 51 -7.66 6.22 -1.04
C PHE A 51 -8.29 5.03 -1.77
N PRO A 52 -9.61 4.80 -1.60
CA PRO A 52 -10.29 3.74 -2.30
C PRO A 52 -10.16 3.85 -3.83
N GLY A 53 -9.71 2.76 -4.47
CA GLY A 53 -9.57 2.66 -5.93
C GLY A 53 -8.52 3.57 -6.58
N GLU A 54 -7.64 4.22 -5.81
CA GLU A 54 -6.70 5.25 -6.28
C GLU A 54 -5.73 4.74 -7.36
N LEU A 55 -5.14 3.56 -7.16
CA LEU A 55 -4.29 2.87 -8.12
C LEU A 55 -5.00 1.58 -8.56
N PRO A 56 -5.77 1.60 -9.66
CA PRO A 56 -6.64 0.48 -10.02
C PRO A 56 -5.92 -0.70 -10.69
N THR A 57 -4.65 -0.54 -11.06
CA THR A 57 -3.88 -1.58 -11.75
C THR A 57 -2.51 -1.81 -11.11
N PRO A 58 -1.92 -3.02 -11.21
CA PRO A 58 -0.54 -3.25 -10.78
C PRO A 58 0.44 -2.29 -11.43
N ARG A 59 0.25 -2.00 -12.73
CA ARG A 59 1.12 -1.10 -13.51
C ARG A 59 1.15 0.31 -12.95
N SER A 60 0.03 0.82 -12.44
CA SER A 60 -0.08 2.15 -11.82
C SER A 60 0.81 2.26 -10.57
N ALA A 61 0.85 1.23 -9.72
CA ALA A 61 1.75 1.20 -8.56
C ALA A 61 3.21 0.98 -8.96
N ILE A 62 3.47 0.10 -9.93
CA ILE A 62 4.82 -0.19 -10.43
C ILE A 62 5.48 1.07 -11.02
N ALA A 63 4.74 1.86 -11.81
CA ALA A 63 5.25 3.08 -12.42
C ALA A 63 5.80 4.09 -11.41
N LEU A 64 5.28 4.10 -10.17
CA LEU A 64 5.73 4.99 -9.11
C LEU A 64 7.10 4.60 -8.55
N ILE A 65 7.43 3.30 -8.57
CA ILE A 65 8.68 2.78 -7.99
C ILE A 65 9.77 2.53 -9.04
N GLU A 66 9.40 2.46 -10.33
CA GLU A 66 10.31 2.26 -11.47
C GLU A 66 11.54 3.19 -11.47
N PRO A 67 11.48 4.45 -11.02
CA PRO A 67 12.67 5.30 -10.93
C PRO A 67 13.73 4.76 -9.96
N PHE A 68 13.32 4.13 -8.85
CA PHE A 68 14.17 3.77 -7.72
C PHE A 68 14.54 2.29 -7.67
N CYS A 69 13.76 1.42 -8.35
CA CYS A 69 13.79 -0.02 -8.12
C CYS A 69 14.17 -0.82 -9.37
N ASP A 70 14.85 -1.95 -9.15
CA ASP A 70 15.01 -3.01 -10.14
C ASP A 70 13.74 -3.88 -10.13
N VAL A 71 12.76 -3.48 -10.93
CA VAL A 71 11.43 -4.09 -10.97
C VAL A 71 11.49 -5.49 -11.60
N PRO A 72 11.10 -6.56 -10.88
CA PRO A 72 11.00 -7.90 -11.46
C PRO A 72 9.96 -7.95 -12.59
N ALA A 73 10.29 -8.63 -13.68
CA ALA A 73 9.43 -8.69 -14.88
C ALA A 73 8.05 -9.34 -14.61
N ASP A 74 7.96 -10.22 -13.62
CA ASP A 74 6.74 -10.93 -13.22
C ASP A 74 5.93 -10.21 -12.13
N LEU A 75 6.42 -9.07 -11.62
CA LEU A 75 5.81 -8.37 -10.49
C LEU A 75 4.34 -8.01 -10.74
N ALA A 76 4.00 -7.56 -11.95
CA ALA A 76 2.62 -7.21 -12.29
C ALA A 76 1.67 -8.43 -12.18
N ALA A 77 2.10 -9.59 -12.68
CA ALA A 77 1.32 -10.83 -12.60
C ALA A 77 1.21 -11.33 -11.15
N ALA A 78 2.28 -11.17 -10.37
CA ALA A 78 2.30 -11.55 -8.96
C ALA A 78 1.35 -10.68 -8.13
N LEU A 79 1.33 -9.36 -8.37
CA LEU A 79 0.41 -8.43 -7.71
C LEU A 79 -1.05 -8.72 -8.06
N GLU A 80 -1.35 -9.04 -9.33
CA GLU A 80 -2.71 -9.42 -9.73
C GLU A 80 -3.13 -10.75 -9.09
N THR A 81 -2.22 -11.71 -9.00
CA THR A 81 -2.46 -12.97 -8.28
C THR A 81 -2.80 -12.70 -6.81
N ASP A 82 -2.07 -11.78 -6.16
CA ASP A 82 -2.35 -11.41 -4.77
C ASP A 82 -3.71 -10.72 -4.62
N ARG A 83 -4.10 -9.86 -5.56
CA ARG A 83 -5.45 -9.28 -5.63
C ARG A 83 -6.51 -10.39 -5.70
N LEU A 84 -6.35 -11.33 -6.62
CA LEU A 84 -7.30 -12.42 -6.86
C LEU A 84 -7.46 -13.34 -5.64
N LYS A 85 -6.38 -13.61 -4.87
CA LYS A 85 -6.45 -14.38 -3.61
C LYS A 85 -7.35 -13.75 -2.55
N THR A 86 -7.69 -12.47 -2.69
CA THR A 86 -8.51 -11.74 -1.72
C THR A 86 -9.98 -11.63 -2.11
N LEU A 87 -10.39 -12.10 -3.30
CA LEU A 87 -11.75 -11.95 -3.83
C LEU A 87 -12.85 -12.53 -2.95
N ALA A 88 -12.59 -13.66 -2.27
CA ALA A 88 -13.57 -14.30 -1.40
C ALA A 88 -13.66 -13.67 0.00
N GLN A 89 -12.82 -12.66 0.30
CA GLN A 89 -12.76 -12.05 1.62
C GLN A 89 -13.66 -10.81 1.69
N GLN A 90 -14.44 -10.70 2.76
CA GLN A 90 -15.29 -9.55 3.02
C GLN A 90 -14.66 -8.63 4.07
N ASP A 91 -14.99 -7.34 4.00
CA ASP A 91 -14.66 -6.40 5.07
C ASP A 91 -15.40 -6.77 6.35
N SER A 92 -14.72 -6.65 7.49
CA SER A 92 -15.42 -6.62 8.77
C SER A 92 -16.27 -5.34 8.87
N PRO A 93 -17.29 -5.28 9.74
CA PRO A 93 -18.11 -4.08 9.91
C PRO A 93 -17.29 -2.81 10.18
N GLY A 94 -16.22 -2.92 10.97
CA GLY A 94 -15.31 -1.80 11.25
C GLY A 94 -14.51 -1.34 10.02
N GLN A 95 -14.07 -2.27 9.17
CA GLN A 95 -13.37 -1.93 7.92
C GLN A 95 -14.33 -1.26 6.93
N ALA A 96 -15.55 -1.78 6.81
CA ALA A 96 -16.57 -1.21 5.96
C ALA A 96 -16.93 0.23 6.39
N GLU A 97 -17.03 0.49 7.69
CA GLU A 97 -17.32 1.83 8.20
C GLU A 97 -16.14 2.80 8.01
N ALA A 98 -14.91 2.37 8.32
CA ALA A 98 -13.73 3.20 8.07
C ALA A 98 -13.61 3.60 6.59
N LYS A 99 -13.84 2.66 5.67
CA LYS A 99 -13.87 2.92 4.23
C LYS A 99 -14.94 3.95 3.85
N ARG A 100 -16.15 3.85 4.43
CA ARG A 100 -17.24 4.82 4.19
C ARG A 100 -16.86 6.23 4.64
N LEU A 101 -16.21 6.36 5.79
CA LEU A 101 -15.77 7.66 6.31
C LEU A 101 -14.71 8.30 5.41
N LEU A 102 -13.73 7.51 4.94
CA LEU A 102 -12.74 7.92 3.94
C LEU A 102 -13.39 8.46 2.66
N ILE A 103 -14.39 7.75 2.11
CA ILE A 103 -15.11 8.18 0.89
C ILE A 103 -15.88 9.50 1.12
N ARG A 104 -16.43 9.70 2.32
CA ARG A 104 -17.17 10.93 2.66
C ARG A 104 -16.24 12.10 3.03
N GLY A 105 -14.93 11.86 3.20
CA GLY A 105 -13.99 12.85 3.70
C GLY A 105 -14.15 13.14 5.20
N GLU A 106 -14.76 12.23 5.95
CA GLU A 106 -14.93 12.35 7.41
C GLU A 106 -13.76 11.64 8.12
N PRO A 107 -13.22 12.21 9.21
CA PRO A 107 -12.20 11.52 9.99
C PRO A 107 -12.79 10.23 10.57
N ALA A 108 -12.05 9.12 10.47
CA ALA A 108 -12.44 7.85 11.07
C ALA A 108 -12.69 8.05 12.57
N GLN A 109 -13.90 7.76 13.06
CA GLN A 109 -14.17 7.82 14.49
C GLN A 109 -13.26 6.78 15.20
N PRO A 110 -12.61 7.14 16.32
CA PRO A 110 -11.79 6.19 17.06
C PRO A 110 -12.67 4.99 17.45
N ARG A 111 -12.16 3.78 17.23
CA ARG A 111 -12.84 2.55 17.64
C ARG A 111 -13.17 2.68 19.14
N PRO A 112 -14.42 2.42 19.58
CA PRO A 112 -14.69 2.32 21.01
C PRO A 112 -13.78 1.24 21.58
N SER A 113 -12.99 1.58 22.59
CA SER A 113 -12.22 0.61 23.35
C SER A 113 -13.17 -0.45 23.88
N GLU A 114 -12.88 -1.73 23.58
CA GLU A 114 -13.60 -2.85 24.19
C GLU A 114 -13.58 -2.65 25.71
N PRO A 115 -14.74 -2.78 26.39
CA PRO A 115 -14.76 -2.75 27.83
C PRO A 115 -13.87 -3.89 28.34
N LYS A 116 -12.91 -3.51 29.19
CA LYS A 116 -12.09 -4.47 29.91
C LYS A 116 -12.95 -5.00 31.07
N ASP A 117 -13.40 -6.24 30.95
CA ASP A 117 -14.01 -6.99 32.06
C ASP A 117 -13.02 -7.16 33.24
#